data_AF-A0AA38FY40-F1
#
_entry.id   AF-A0AA38FY40-F1
#
_cell.length_a   1.000
_cell.length_b   1.000
_cell.length_c   1.000
_cell.angle_alpha   90.00
_cell.angle_beta   90.00
_cell.angle_gamma   90.00
#
_symmetry.space_group_name_H-M   'P 1'
#
loop_
_entity.id
_entity.type
_entity.pdbx_description
1 polymer ?
#
loop_
_entity_poly.entity_id
_entity_poly.type
_entity_poly.pdbx_seq_one_letter_code
_entity_poly.pdbx_strand_id
1 'polypeptide(L)'
;MLGNLKICDMSLGPDHCWGWLCDIRDPGSDSLVKWKFQSFNRDEDDFQGYDYSLSGRLSAVRIVFLYRFIQEVTAYFIGLATPQAQQAIQVVDKVRGVEWLIQQSEMEGSPAVKLDVSLDTPIIIMPHNSMSKDFMQLDLGHLQVSNKFEWHGCRETDPSAVHLDVIQAEISGINMVVGIDGQLGKSMIQEASGLRIKVCRSLRDVFRKVPEVAVDVQVDLLHGVMSDKEYMVIMDCASSNISEEANLPPNVREVPERTSRIQQVGKPIAQVKLNQSIATHEDQERSENGLSRTLVLATIKIQNASMELYNGIDRESPLARMDLQGLWVAYRTTSISEIDLYVTLPKLTVMDLRPSTKPEMRLMLGSMADAERK
;
A
#
# COMPACT_ATOMS: atom_id res chain seq x y z
N MET A 1 -29.82 2.25 6.42
CA MET A 1 -28.61 1.55 6.91
C MET A 1 -28.26 0.53 5.84
N LEU A 2 -27.13 0.69 5.15
CA LEU A 2 -26.57 -0.40 4.36
C LEU A 2 -26.03 -1.46 5.33
N GLY A 3 -26.26 -2.73 5.03
CA GLY A 3 -25.84 -3.87 5.87
C GLY A 3 -24.32 -4.11 5.85
N ASN A 4 -23.92 -5.29 6.32
CA ASN A 4 -22.52 -5.68 6.37
C ASN A 4 -21.99 -5.96 4.95
N LEU A 5 -20.95 -5.22 4.52
CA LEU A 5 -20.24 -5.51 3.28
C LEU A 5 -19.32 -6.72 3.52
N LYS A 6 -19.52 -7.78 2.73
CA LYS A 6 -18.62 -8.94 2.69
C LYS A 6 -18.15 -9.16 1.25
N ILE A 7 -16.87 -9.46 1.09
CA ILE A 7 -16.25 -9.75 -0.21
C ILE A 7 -15.60 -11.13 -0.11
N CYS A 8 -15.92 -12.02 -1.05
CA CYS A 8 -15.44 -13.41 -1.08
C CYS A 8 -14.78 -13.74 -2.42
N ASP A 9 -13.59 -14.34 -2.37
CA ASP A 9 -12.96 -15.03 -3.49
C ASP A 9 -13.58 -16.41 -3.67
N MET A 10 -14.56 -16.49 -4.57
CA MET A 10 -15.25 -17.74 -4.87
C MET A 10 -14.38 -18.75 -5.61
N SER A 11 -13.21 -18.36 -6.15
CA SER A 11 -12.30 -19.27 -6.84
C SER A 11 -11.63 -20.26 -5.88
N LEU A 12 -11.47 -19.87 -4.61
CA LEU A 12 -10.93 -20.72 -3.54
C LEU A 12 -11.99 -21.62 -2.89
N GLY A 13 -13.27 -21.36 -3.16
CA GLY A 13 -14.41 -22.01 -2.52
C GLY A 13 -14.92 -21.25 -1.28
N PRO A 14 -16.21 -21.41 -0.94
CA PRO A 14 -16.88 -20.60 0.08
C PRO A 14 -16.37 -20.83 1.52
N ASP A 15 -15.81 -22.01 1.78
CA ASP A 15 -15.31 -22.43 3.09
C ASP A 15 -13.80 -22.23 3.25
N HIS A 16 -13.14 -21.60 2.27
CA HIS A 16 -11.69 -21.38 2.31
C HIS A 16 -11.31 -20.36 3.40
N CYS A 17 -10.25 -20.64 4.17
CA CYS A 17 -9.81 -19.78 5.30
C CYS A 17 -9.46 -18.34 4.88
N TRP A 18 -8.99 -18.19 3.64
CA TRP A 18 -8.64 -16.93 2.99
C TRP A 18 -9.68 -16.43 1.98
N GLY A 19 -10.80 -17.13 1.81
CA GLY A 19 -11.82 -16.77 0.82
C GLY A 19 -12.47 -15.42 1.13
N TRP A 20 -12.69 -15.10 2.41
CA TRP A 20 -13.30 -13.84 2.82
C TRP A 20 -12.27 -12.72 2.96
N LEU A 21 -12.20 -11.86 1.94
CA LEU A 21 -11.29 -10.71 1.89
C LEU A 21 -11.61 -9.70 2.97
N CYS A 22 -12.89 -9.38 3.16
CA CYS A 22 -13.35 -8.41 4.14
C CYS A 22 -14.56 -9.00 4.86
N ASP A 23 -14.45 -9.17 6.17
CA ASP A 23 -15.55 -9.61 7.04
C ASP A 23 -15.43 -8.98 8.44
N ILE A 24 -16.52 -9.04 9.21
CA ILE A 24 -16.53 -8.72 10.63
C ILE A 24 -15.93 -9.91 11.40
N ARG A 25 -14.97 -9.64 12.29
CA ARG A 25 -14.16 -10.62 13.03
C ARG A 25 -15.00 -11.64 13.81
N ASP A 26 -16.15 -11.22 14.35
CA ASP A 26 -17.04 -12.07 15.11
C ASP A 26 -18.51 -11.73 14.77
N PRO A 27 -19.19 -12.55 13.94
CA PRO A 27 -20.59 -12.35 13.57
C PRO A 27 -21.58 -12.49 14.74
N GLY A 28 -21.13 -12.94 15.92
CA GLY A 28 -21.92 -12.99 17.15
C GLY A 28 -21.70 -11.80 18.11
N SER A 29 -20.72 -10.95 17.84
CA SER A 29 -20.45 -9.73 18.62
C SER A 29 -21.20 -8.52 18.05
N ASP A 30 -21.64 -7.61 18.90
CA ASP A 30 -22.24 -6.33 18.51
C ASP A 30 -21.18 -5.42 17.83
N SER A 31 -20.79 -5.76 16.60
CA SER A 31 -19.89 -4.94 15.80
C SER A 31 -20.61 -3.65 15.40
N LEU A 32 -20.01 -2.52 15.80
CA LEU A 32 -20.52 -1.21 15.46
C LEU A 32 -20.05 -0.83 14.06
N VAL A 33 -20.93 -0.97 13.07
CA VAL A 33 -20.71 -0.44 11.73
C VAL A 33 -21.61 0.78 11.56
N LYS A 34 -21.04 1.98 11.75
CA LYS A 34 -21.72 3.26 11.51
C LYS A 34 -20.97 4.01 10.44
N TRP A 35 -21.50 4.03 9.23
CA TRP A 35 -20.93 4.82 8.14
C TRP A 35 -22.00 5.57 7.38
N LYS A 36 -21.56 6.64 6.73
CA LYS A 36 -22.35 7.51 5.88
C LYS A 36 -21.56 7.71 4.59
N PHE A 37 -22.18 7.29 3.49
CA PHE A 37 -21.69 7.58 2.16
C PHE A 37 -22.64 8.57 1.49
N GLN A 38 -22.06 9.57 0.85
CA GLN A 38 -22.78 10.61 0.12
C GLN A 38 -22.10 10.80 -1.23
N SER A 39 -22.89 10.90 -2.29
CA SER A 39 -22.46 11.36 -3.60
C SER A 39 -22.94 12.80 -3.81
N PHE A 40 -22.11 13.62 -4.44
CA PHE A 40 -22.42 15.01 -4.72
C PHE A 40 -22.41 15.23 -6.24
N ASN A 41 -23.27 16.12 -6.70
CA ASN A 41 -23.31 16.55 -8.09
C ASN A 41 -22.66 17.93 -8.20
N ARG A 42 -21.76 18.13 -9.16
CA ARG A 42 -21.03 19.39 -9.35
C ARG A 42 -21.95 20.55 -9.75
N ASP A 43 -23.10 20.24 -10.34
CA ASP A 43 -24.08 21.24 -10.80
C ASP A 43 -25.09 21.65 -9.71
N GLU A 44 -25.02 21.05 -8.51
CA GLU A 44 -25.93 21.31 -7.39
C GLU A 44 -25.28 22.23 -6.34
N ASP A 45 -26.11 23.05 -5.68
CA ASP A 45 -25.66 24.04 -4.69
C ASP A 45 -25.01 23.41 -3.43
N ASP A 46 -25.21 22.11 -3.21
CA ASP A 46 -24.65 21.38 -2.07
C ASP A 46 -23.26 20.77 -2.36
N PHE A 47 -22.69 21.03 -3.53
CA PHE A 47 -21.35 20.57 -3.91
C PHE A 47 -20.26 21.15 -2.98
N GLN A 48 -19.53 20.27 -2.31
CA GLN A 48 -18.53 20.65 -1.30
C GLN A 48 -17.07 20.59 -1.82
N GLY A 49 -16.88 20.50 -3.14
CA GLY A 49 -15.55 20.38 -3.75
C GLY A 49 -15.04 18.95 -3.90
N TYR A 50 -15.92 17.94 -3.73
CA TYR A 50 -15.58 16.53 -3.90
C TYR A 50 -16.80 15.73 -4.38
N ASP A 51 -16.55 14.67 -5.15
CA ASP A 51 -17.61 13.89 -5.81
C ASP A 51 -18.28 12.90 -4.83
N TYR A 52 -17.53 12.41 -3.84
CA TYR A 52 -18.04 11.48 -2.83
C TYR A 52 -17.51 11.80 -1.43
N SER A 53 -18.26 11.44 -0.39
CA SER A 53 -17.80 11.44 1.00
C SER A 53 -18.11 10.12 1.67
N LEU A 54 -17.12 9.54 2.33
CA LEU A 54 -17.21 8.39 3.21
C LEU A 54 -16.75 8.79 4.61
N SER A 55 -17.68 8.76 5.56
CA SER A 55 -17.39 8.99 6.97
C SER A 55 -17.95 7.87 7.83
N GLY A 56 -17.27 7.48 8.90
CA GLY A 56 -17.80 6.44 9.76
C GLY A 56 -16.84 5.87 10.79
N ARG A 57 -17.42 5.10 11.69
CA ARG A 57 -16.72 4.26 12.65
C ARG A 57 -17.02 2.80 12.37
N LEU A 58 -15.99 2.00 12.17
CA LEU A 58 -16.08 0.56 11.99
C LEU A 58 -15.33 -0.12 13.12
N SER A 59 -15.86 -1.21 13.66
CA SER A 59 -15.18 -2.00 14.68
C SER A 59 -15.02 -3.43 14.21
N ALA A 60 -13.90 -4.05 14.57
CA ALA A 60 -13.65 -5.48 14.35
C ALA A 60 -13.65 -5.89 12.86
N VAL A 61 -13.08 -5.06 11.99
CA VAL A 61 -12.90 -5.37 10.56
C VAL A 61 -11.71 -6.31 10.39
N ARG A 62 -11.90 -7.42 9.66
CA ARG A 62 -10.83 -8.33 9.24
C ARG A 62 -10.63 -8.21 7.73
N ILE A 63 -9.42 -7.89 7.32
CA ILE A 63 -8.99 -7.83 5.92
C ILE A 63 -7.98 -8.94 5.67
N VAL A 64 -8.26 -9.83 4.72
CA VAL A 64 -7.26 -10.76 4.17
C VAL A 64 -6.61 -10.09 2.97
N PHE A 65 -5.29 -10.01 2.92
CA PHE A 65 -4.53 -9.42 1.83
C PHE A 65 -3.86 -10.52 1.01
N LEU A 66 -4.33 -10.71 -0.22
CA LEU A 66 -3.71 -11.53 -1.25
C LEU A 66 -3.53 -10.65 -2.48
N TYR A 67 -2.28 -10.36 -2.86
CA TYR A 67 -2.02 -9.44 -3.97
C TYR A 67 -2.61 -9.96 -5.30
N ARG A 68 -2.57 -11.29 -5.54
CA ARG A 68 -3.28 -11.94 -6.64
C ARG A 68 -4.74 -11.47 -6.76
N PHE A 69 -5.49 -11.51 -5.66
CA PHE A 69 -6.92 -11.16 -5.69
C PHE A 69 -7.14 -9.67 -5.99
N ILE A 70 -6.27 -8.80 -5.46
CA ILE A 70 -6.29 -7.36 -5.77
C ILE A 70 -6.06 -7.13 -7.27
N GLN A 71 -5.13 -7.86 -7.89
CA GLN A 71 -4.89 -7.80 -9.33
C GLN A 71 -6.12 -8.25 -10.13
N GLU A 72 -6.77 -9.35 -9.75
CA GLU A 72 -7.94 -9.90 -10.42
C GLU A 72 -9.14 -8.94 -10.38
N VAL A 73 -9.45 -8.39 -9.20
CA VAL A 73 -10.53 -7.41 -9.03
C VAL A 73 -10.25 -6.14 -9.81
N THR A 74 -9.00 -5.66 -9.77
CA THR A 74 -8.58 -4.47 -10.53
C THR A 74 -8.74 -4.70 -12.02
N ALA A 75 -8.26 -5.83 -12.54
CA ALA A 75 -8.38 -6.19 -13.95
C ALA A 75 -9.85 -6.32 -14.40
N TYR A 76 -10.71 -6.88 -13.53
CA TYR A 76 -12.14 -6.97 -13.80
C TYR A 76 -12.78 -5.60 -14.01
N PHE A 77 -12.58 -4.66 -13.08
CA PHE A 77 -13.15 -3.32 -13.19
C PHE A 77 -12.57 -2.52 -14.35
N ILE A 78 -11.28 -2.68 -14.64
CA ILE A 78 -10.66 -2.10 -15.84
C ILE A 78 -11.34 -2.63 -17.11
N GLY A 79 -11.62 -3.93 -17.19
CA GLY A 79 -12.33 -4.54 -18.32
C GLY A 79 -13.75 -4.01 -18.51
N LEU A 80 -14.43 -3.64 -17.42
CA LEU A 80 -15.76 -3.04 -17.45
C LEU A 80 -15.76 -1.54 -17.80
N ALA A 81 -14.70 -0.81 -17.44
CA ALA A 81 -14.62 0.64 -17.59
C ALA A 81 -14.78 1.06 -19.07
N THR A 82 -15.90 1.66 -19.44
CA THR A 82 -16.23 2.06 -20.82
C THR A 82 -15.08 2.93 -21.37
N PRO A 83 -14.55 2.67 -22.58
CA PRO A 83 -13.62 3.62 -23.19
C PRO A 83 -14.41 4.91 -23.39
N GLN A 84 -14.12 5.95 -22.60
CA GLN A 84 -14.70 7.25 -22.81
C GLN A 84 -14.32 7.70 -24.22
N ALA A 85 -15.26 8.28 -24.98
CA ALA A 85 -14.92 8.90 -26.26
C ALA A 85 -13.88 9.99 -25.97
N GLN A 86 -12.64 9.74 -26.38
CA GLN A 86 -11.49 10.56 -26.03
C GLN A 86 -11.53 11.84 -26.86
N GLN A 87 -12.09 12.91 -26.29
CA GLN A 87 -11.95 14.23 -26.87
C GLN A 87 -10.59 14.81 -26.44
N ALA A 88 -9.70 14.98 -27.42
CA ALA A 88 -8.43 15.65 -27.21
C ALA A 88 -8.62 17.18 -27.24
N ILE A 89 -7.96 17.86 -26.31
CA ILE A 89 -7.92 19.32 -26.21
C ILE A 89 -6.48 19.80 -26.21
N GLN A 90 -6.23 20.97 -26.79
CA GLN A 90 -4.92 21.61 -26.78
C GLN A 90 -4.84 22.59 -25.61
N VAL A 91 -3.77 22.49 -24.83
CA VAL A 91 -3.49 23.32 -23.67
C VAL A 91 -2.06 23.83 -23.73
N VAL A 92 -1.87 25.13 -23.57
CA VAL A 92 -0.53 25.73 -23.61
C VAL A 92 0.07 25.79 -22.20
N ASP A 93 1.24 25.21 -22.01
CA ASP A 93 2.07 25.46 -20.82
C ASP A 93 2.61 26.88 -20.91
N LYS A 94 1.97 27.81 -20.20
CA LYS A 94 2.35 29.24 -20.19
C LYS A 94 3.78 29.49 -19.70
N VAL A 95 4.37 28.56 -18.94
CA VAL A 95 5.72 28.70 -18.38
C VAL A 95 6.76 28.27 -19.41
N ARG A 96 6.52 27.15 -20.11
CA ARG A 96 7.46 26.60 -21.11
C ARG A 96 7.18 27.07 -22.53
N GLY A 97 6.02 27.66 -22.79
CA GLY A 97 5.57 28.04 -24.13
C GLY A 97 5.30 26.85 -25.05
N VAL A 98 5.05 25.67 -24.47
CA VAL A 98 4.86 24.41 -25.21
C VAL A 98 3.38 24.05 -25.24
N GLU A 99 2.89 23.64 -26.40
CA GLU A 99 1.52 23.13 -26.57
C GLU A 99 1.46 21.65 -26.16
N TRP A 100 0.47 21.30 -25.35
CA TRP A 100 0.19 19.94 -24.90
C TRP A 100 -1.16 19.51 -25.46
N LEU A 101 -1.19 18.36 -26.13
CA LEU A 101 -2.43 17.70 -26.50
C LEU A 101 -2.78 16.72 -25.38
N ILE A 102 -3.87 17.00 -24.65
CA ILE A 102 -4.31 16.19 -23.51
C ILE A 102 -5.73 15.69 -23.72
N GLN A 103 -6.10 14.62 -23.02
CA GLN A 103 -7.50 14.18 -23.00
C GLN A 103 -8.32 15.12 -22.10
N GLN A 104 -9.59 15.33 -22.44
CA GLN A 104 -10.51 16.11 -21.60
C GLN A 104 -10.60 15.55 -20.18
N SER A 105 -10.53 14.22 -20.00
CA SER A 105 -10.48 13.56 -18.70
C SER A 105 -9.24 13.94 -17.87
N GLU A 106 -8.10 14.18 -18.50
CA GLU A 106 -6.88 14.67 -17.82
C GLU A 106 -7.05 16.10 -17.29
N MET A 107 -7.91 16.90 -17.92
CA MET A 107 -8.29 18.25 -17.47
C MET A 107 -9.38 18.22 -16.38
N GLU A 108 -10.33 17.29 -16.46
CA GLU A 108 -11.37 17.13 -15.45
C GLU A 108 -10.82 16.52 -14.15
N GLY A 109 -9.79 15.67 -14.26
CA GLY A 109 -9.14 15.00 -13.16
C GLY A 109 -9.90 13.75 -12.67
N SER A 110 -9.27 13.04 -11.74
CA SER A 110 -9.83 11.86 -11.08
C SER A 110 -10.90 12.23 -10.06
N PRO A 111 -11.87 11.35 -9.79
CA PRO A 111 -12.87 11.57 -8.75
C PRO A 111 -12.24 11.80 -7.36
N ALA A 112 -12.73 12.82 -6.67
CA ALA A 112 -12.34 13.19 -5.32
C ALA A 112 -13.26 12.52 -4.30
N VAL A 113 -12.67 11.74 -3.38
CA VAL A 113 -13.41 11.03 -2.31
C VAL A 113 -12.95 11.57 -0.96
N LYS A 114 -13.83 12.28 -0.26
CA LYS A 114 -13.59 12.73 1.12
C LYS A 114 -13.67 11.53 2.07
N LEU A 115 -12.68 11.40 2.93
CA LEU A 115 -12.53 10.33 3.92
C LEU A 115 -12.48 10.94 5.33
N ASP A 116 -13.26 10.35 6.23
CA ASP A 116 -13.18 10.55 7.68
C ASP A 116 -13.62 9.25 8.38
N VAL A 117 -12.70 8.30 8.45
CA VAL A 117 -12.99 6.93 8.87
C VAL A 117 -12.14 6.56 10.07
N SER A 118 -12.80 6.00 11.08
CA SER A 118 -12.19 5.52 12.31
C SER A 118 -12.42 4.02 12.43
N LEU A 119 -11.36 3.24 12.58
CA LEU A 119 -11.44 1.78 12.70
C LEU A 119 -10.91 1.35 14.06
N ASP A 120 -11.74 0.64 14.83
CA ASP A 120 -11.34 0.01 16.08
C ASP A 120 -10.94 -1.46 15.85
N THR A 121 -9.70 -1.76 16.22
CA THR A 121 -9.04 -3.07 16.13
C THR A 121 -9.17 -3.73 14.76
N PRO A 122 -8.87 -3.02 13.65
CA PRO A 122 -8.88 -3.67 12.34
C PRO A 122 -7.66 -4.59 12.23
N ILE A 123 -7.92 -5.81 11.74
CA ILE A 123 -6.92 -6.85 11.55
C ILE A 123 -6.65 -6.99 10.06
N ILE A 124 -5.38 -6.94 9.68
CA ILE A 124 -4.91 -7.30 8.34
C ILE A 124 -4.18 -8.64 8.44
N ILE A 125 -4.61 -9.65 7.70
CA ILE A 125 -3.97 -10.95 7.58
C ILE A 125 -3.37 -11.05 6.19
N MET A 126 -2.07 -11.30 6.10
CA MET A 126 -1.38 -11.57 4.85
C MET A 126 -0.87 -13.01 4.87
N PRO A 127 -1.60 -13.95 4.21
CA PRO A 127 -1.16 -15.32 4.06
C PRO A 127 0.10 -15.41 3.21
N HIS A 128 0.87 -16.49 3.35
CA HIS A 128 2.01 -16.76 2.49
C HIS A 128 1.60 -16.86 1.01
N ASN A 129 0.50 -17.58 0.75
CA ASN A 129 -0.21 -17.61 -0.52
C ASN A 129 -1.63 -18.15 -0.27
N SER A 130 -2.45 -18.22 -1.32
CA SER A 130 -3.82 -18.73 -1.22
C SER A 130 -3.95 -20.19 -0.74
N MET A 131 -2.89 -21.00 -0.76
CA MET A 131 -2.92 -22.42 -0.39
C MET A 131 -2.26 -22.73 0.96
N SER A 132 -1.48 -21.80 1.51
CA SER A 132 -0.72 -22.00 2.74
C SER A 132 -1.54 -21.67 3.98
N LYS A 133 -1.21 -22.32 5.10
CA LYS A 133 -1.75 -21.97 6.43
C LYS A 133 -0.83 -21.04 7.22
N ASP A 134 0.32 -20.70 6.66
CA ASP A 134 1.24 -19.71 7.24
C ASP A 134 0.79 -18.31 6.85
N PHE A 135 0.81 -17.40 7.80
CA PHE A 135 0.39 -16.02 7.58
C PHE A 135 1.04 -15.07 8.58
N MET A 136 1.11 -13.80 8.24
CA MET A 136 1.32 -12.73 9.21
C MET A 136 0.01 -11.99 9.46
N GLN A 137 -0.22 -11.60 10.70
CA GLN A 137 -1.39 -10.87 11.12
C GLN A 137 -0.97 -9.60 11.84
N LEU A 138 -1.49 -8.48 11.36
CA LEU A 138 -1.28 -7.15 11.89
C LEU A 138 -2.59 -6.65 12.50
N ASP A 139 -2.61 -6.46 13.81
CA ASP A 139 -3.67 -5.76 14.52
C ASP A 139 -3.27 -4.28 14.59
N LEU A 140 -4.03 -3.39 13.98
CA LEU A 140 -3.68 -1.97 13.97
C LEU A 140 -4.08 -1.24 15.25
N GLY A 141 -4.79 -1.88 16.18
CA GLY A 141 -5.27 -1.26 17.41
C GLY A 141 -6.36 -0.22 17.14
N HIS A 142 -5.99 1.01 16.80
CA HIS A 142 -6.91 2.04 16.32
C HIS A 142 -6.30 2.73 15.10
N LEU A 143 -7.06 2.75 14.01
CA LEU A 143 -6.69 3.38 12.74
C LEU A 143 -7.64 4.53 12.43
N GLN A 144 -7.12 5.75 12.41
CA GLN A 144 -7.85 6.93 11.95
C GLN A 144 -7.35 7.31 10.56
N VAL A 145 -8.27 7.44 9.60
CA VAL A 145 -7.97 7.88 8.23
C VAL A 145 -8.80 9.09 7.89
N SER A 146 -8.15 10.16 7.46
CA SER A 146 -8.83 11.33 6.93
C SER A 146 -8.05 11.89 5.75
N ASN A 147 -8.69 12.69 4.91
CA ASN A 147 -7.97 13.40 3.84
C ASN A 147 -8.40 14.85 3.72
N LYS A 148 -7.61 15.62 2.98
CA LYS A 148 -7.95 16.97 2.54
C LYS A 148 -7.53 17.15 1.09
N PHE A 149 -8.23 18.06 0.42
CA PHE A 149 -7.92 18.45 -0.95
C PHE A 149 -7.18 19.77 -0.95
N GLU A 150 -6.14 19.88 -1.76
CA GLU A 150 -5.34 21.10 -1.88
C GLU A 150 -5.04 21.40 -3.34
N TRP A 151 -5.06 22.69 -3.68
CA TRP A 151 -4.61 23.20 -4.98
C TRP A 151 -3.24 23.85 -4.84
N HIS A 152 -2.30 23.48 -5.71
CA HIS A 152 -0.92 23.97 -5.69
C HIS A 152 -0.55 24.69 -7.00
N GLY A 153 0.30 25.72 -6.88
CA GLY A 153 0.90 26.45 -8.01
C GLY A 153 0.09 27.64 -8.52
N CYS A 154 -1.10 27.41 -9.06
CA CYS A 154 -1.95 28.45 -9.68
C CYS A 154 -3.39 28.38 -9.17
N ARG A 155 -4.28 29.27 -9.65
CA ARG A 155 -5.72 29.22 -9.36
C ARG A 155 -6.34 27.93 -9.92
N GLU A 156 -7.38 27.42 -9.28
CA GLU A 156 -8.04 26.14 -9.62
C GLU A 156 -8.50 26.05 -11.09
N THR A 157 -8.90 27.19 -11.67
CA THR A 157 -9.32 27.29 -13.08
C THR A 157 -8.15 27.21 -14.07
N ASP A 158 -6.90 27.37 -13.62
CA ASP A 158 -5.74 27.32 -14.50
C ASP A 158 -5.29 25.86 -14.70
N PRO A 159 -5.07 25.41 -15.95
CA PRO A 159 -4.57 24.06 -16.24
C PRO A 159 -3.23 23.73 -15.56
N SER A 160 -2.43 24.75 -15.22
CA SER A 160 -1.18 24.57 -14.49
C SER A 160 -1.33 24.24 -13.01
N ALA A 161 -2.52 24.41 -12.44
CA ALA A 161 -2.79 24.10 -11.04
C ALA A 161 -2.92 22.59 -10.82
N VAL A 162 -2.23 22.11 -9.77
CA VAL A 162 -2.22 20.70 -9.39
C VAL A 162 -3.25 20.49 -8.28
N HIS A 163 -4.22 19.62 -8.51
CA HIS A 163 -5.18 19.19 -7.49
C HIS A 163 -4.62 17.97 -6.78
N LEU A 164 -4.44 18.07 -5.47
CA LEU A 164 -3.90 17.00 -4.63
C LEU A 164 -4.94 16.46 -3.66
N ASP A 165 -4.93 15.15 -3.50
CA ASP A 165 -5.60 14.44 -2.41
C ASP A 165 -4.53 14.03 -1.39
N VAL A 166 -4.59 14.65 -0.20
CA VAL A 166 -3.65 14.44 0.90
C VAL A 166 -4.33 13.63 1.98
N ILE A 167 -4.08 12.33 1.98
CA ILE A 167 -4.58 11.35 2.94
C ILE A 167 -3.61 11.25 4.12
N GLN A 168 -4.15 11.23 5.33
CA GLN A 168 -3.43 11.04 6.58
C GLN A 168 -4.05 9.86 7.31
N ALA A 169 -3.21 8.89 7.67
CA ALA A 169 -3.57 7.77 8.51
C ALA A 169 -2.70 7.77 9.77
N GLU A 170 -3.34 7.64 10.93
CA GLU A 170 -2.68 7.52 12.23
C GLU A 170 -3.06 6.19 12.86
N ILE A 171 -2.05 5.46 13.34
CA ILE A 171 -2.20 4.12 13.89
C ILE A 171 -1.67 4.13 15.32
N SER A 172 -2.45 3.58 16.25
CA SER A 172 -2.07 3.47 17.66
C SER A 172 -2.42 2.09 18.22
N GLY A 173 -1.54 1.52 19.05
CA GLY A 173 -1.74 0.19 19.62
C GLY A 173 -1.51 -0.95 18.63
N ILE A 174 -0.62 -0.75 17.64
CA ILE A 174 -0.28 -1.77 16.66
C ILE A 174 0.36 -2.99 17.32
N ASN A 175 -0.03 -4.18 16.88
CA ASN A 175 0.53 -5.46 17.27
C ASN A 175 0.67 -6.37 16.06
N MET A 176 1.61 -7.30 16.12
CA MET A 176 1.87 -8.28 15.06
C MET A 176 2.02 -9.67 15.67
N VAL A 177 1.47 -10.65 14.98
CA VAL A 177 1.63 -12.08 15.27
C VAL A 177 1.86 -12.83 13.96
N VAL A 178 2.59 -13.93 14.03
CA VAL A 178 2.76 -14.87 12.90
C VAL A 178 1.96 -16.12 13.20
N GLY A 179 1.23 -16.62 12.21
CA GLY A 179 0.59 -17.92 12.23
C GLY A 179 1.42 -18.94 11.49
N ILE A 180 1.71 -20.09 12.13
CA ILE A 180 2.40 -21.23 11.52
C ILE A 180 1.45 -22.42 11.53
N ASP A 181 1.25 -23.06 10.38
CA ASP A 181 0.28 -24.15 10.20
C ASP A 181 -1.14 -23.82 10.72
N GLY A 182 -1.52 -22.54 10.64
CA GLY A 182 -2.82 -22.04 11.10
C GLY A 182 -2.89 -21.73 12.60
N GLN A 183 -1.82 -21.94 13.36
CA GLN A 183 -1.76 -21.64 14.79
C GLN A 183 -1.11 -20.29 15.04
N LEU A 184 -1.80 -19.43 15.79
CA LEU A 184 -1.30 -18.10 16.16
C LEU A 184 -0.10 -18.21 17.12
N GLY A 185 0.97 -17.51 16.75
CA GLY A 185 2.17 -17.35 17.58
C GLY A 185 2.03 -16.27 18.66
N LYS A 186 3.18 -15.87 19.21
CA LYS A 186 3.26 -14.89 20.29
C LYS A 186 3.24 -13.47 19.72
N SER A 187 2.78 -12.51 20.52
CA SER A 187 2.88 -11.08 20.17
C SER A 187 4.34 -10.68 19.95
N MET A 188 4.56 -9.94 18.86
CA MET A 188 5.89 -9.55 18.41
C MET A 188 6.20 -8.10 18.78
N ILE A 189 5.21 -7.21 18.82
CA ILE A 189 5.42 -5.80 19.14
C ILE A 189 5.25 -5.61 20.64
N GLN A 190 6.33 -5.20 21.32
CA GLN A 190 6.29 -4.86 22.76
C GLN A 190 5.89 -3.41 22.99
N GLU A 191 6.36 -2.52 22.12
CA GLU A 191 6.09 -1.09 22.20
C GLU A 191 6.11 -0.48 20.81
N ALA A 192 5.12 0.37 20.50
CA ALA A 192 5.09 1.12 19.26
C ALA A 192 4.37 2.45 19.47
N SER A 193 4.93 3.53 18.90
CA SER A 193 4.30 4.85 18.96
C SER A 193 4.63 5.71 17.74
N GLY A 194 3.77 6.69 17.50
CA GLY A 194 3.96 7.71 16.46
C GLY A 194 3.84 7.20 15.03
N LEU A 195 3.16 6.07 14.79
CA LEU A 195 2.95 5.52 13.46
C LEU A 195 1.96 6.38 12.67
N ARG A 196 2.50 7.18 11.76
CA ARG A 196 1.74 8.08 10.88
C ARG A 196 2.10 7.82 9.43
N ILE A 197 1.09 7.75 8.58
CA ILE A 197 1.24 7.55 7.14
C ILE A 197 0.56 8.71 6.45
N LYS A 198 1.27 9.41 5.58
CA LYS A 198 0.73 10.44 4.70
C LYS A 198 0.85 9.96 3.27
N VAL A 199 -0.26 9.93 2.54
CA VAL A 199 -0.28 9.62 1.11
C VAL A 199 -0.76 10.87 0.38
N CYS A 200 0.03 11.37 -0.55
CA CYS A 200 -0.35 12.43 -1.48
C CYS A 200 -0.50 11.80 -2.87
N ARG A 201 -1.64 11.98 -3.51
CA ARG A 201 -1.83 11.62 -4.93
C ARG A 201 -2.34 12.82 -5.72
N SER A 202 -2.00 12.89 -7.00
CA SER A 202 -2.58 13.91 -7.87
C SER A 202 -3.98 13.47 -8.35
N LEU A 203 -4.97 14.33 -8.13
CA LEU A 203 -6.28 14.21 -8.74
C LEU A 203 -6.28 14.86 -10.13
N ARG A 204 -5.54 15.95 -10.30
CA ARG A 204 -5.32 16.63 -11.58
C ARG A 204 -3.92 17.19 -11.65
N ASP A 205 -3.14 16.77 -12.65
CA ASP A 205 -1.79 17.28 -12.90
C ASP A 205 -1.47 17.23 -14.40
N VAL A 206 -2.03 18.18 -15.14
CA VAL A 206 -1.97 18.24 -16.62
C VAL A 206 -0.54 18.17 -17.15
N PHE A 207 0.40 18.83 -16.46
CA PHE A 207 1.79 18.92 -16.89
C PHE A 207 2.74 18.01 -16.09
N ARG A 208 2.19 17.04 -15.35
CA ARG A 208 2.95 15.97 -14.68
C ARG A 208 4.06 16.53 -13.76
N LYS A 209 3.76 17.61 -13.03
CA LYS A 209 4.70 18.35 -12.16
C LYS A 209 5.04 17.60 -10.87
N VAL A 210 4.19 16.69 -10.43
CA VAL A 210 4.36 15.93 -9.17
C VAL A 210 4.37 14.42 -9.41
N PRO A 211 4.89 13.63 -8.43
CA PRO A 211 4.69 12.18 -8.43
C PRO A 211 3.21 11.83 -8.48
N GLU A 212 2.87 10.72 -9.14
CA GLU A 212 1.50 10.20 -9.16
C GLU A 212 1.04 9.82 -7.75
N VAL A 213 1.92 9.15 -7.00
CA VAL A 213 1.73 8.84 -5.59
C VAL A 213 3.01 9.14 -4.81
N ALA A 214 2.88 9.90 -3.73
CA ALA A 214 3.92 10.11 -2.74
C ALA A 214 3.46 9.59 -1.38
N VAL A 215 4.27 8.74 -0.74
CA VAL A 215 3.99 8.15 0.58
C VAL A 215 5.06 8.61 1.56
N ASP A 216 4.68 9.08 2.74
CA ASP A 216 5.56 9.42 3.85
C ASP A 216 5.11 8.65 5.09
N VAL A 217 5.97 7.76 5.58
CA VAL A 217 5.74 6.92 6.76
C VAL A 217 6.67 7.39 7.87
N GLN A 218 6.10 7.68 9.03
CA GLN A 218 6.83 8.11 10.22
C GLN A 218 6.53 7.16 11.37
N VAL A 219 7.58 6.78 12.11
CA VAL A 219 7.51 5.91 13.28
C VAL A 219 8.43 6.50 14.35
N ASP A 220 7.88 6.84 15.52
CA ASP A 220 8.66 7.47 16.59
C ASP A 220 9.44 6.40 17.39
N LEU A 221 8.77 5.29 17.73
CA LEU A 221 9.35 4.16 18.43
C LEU A 221 8.75 2.85 17.95
N LEU A 222 9.59 1.84 17.74
CA LEU A 222 9.17 0.47 17.47
C LEU A 222 10.09 -0.52 18.19
N HIS A 223 9.54 -1.30 19.12
CA HIS A 223 10.24 -2.40 19.77
C HIS A 223 9.58 -3.72 19.39
N GLY A 224 10.29 -4.55 18.64
CA GLY A 224 9.86 -5.87 18.20
C GLY A 224 10.70 -7.00 18.77
N VAL A 225 10.07 -8.14 19.03
CA VAL A 225 10.71 -9.39 19.45
C VAL A 225 10.19 -10.52 18.55
N MET A 226 11.10 -11.30 17.97
CA MET A 226 10.75 -12.40 17.08
C MET A 226 11.73 -13.57 17.19
N SER A 227 11.27 -14.75 16.81
CA SER A 227 12.14 -15.91 16.59
C SER A 227 12.69 -15.94 15.16
N ASP A 228 13.73 -16.74 14.94
CA ASP A 228 14.27 -17.06 13.62
C ASP A 228 13.20 -17.70 12.70
N LYS A 229 12.28 -18.49 13.27
CA LYS A 229 11.17 -19.10 12.53
C LYS A 229 10.10 -18.08 12.14
N GLU A 230 9.69 -17.22 13.07
CA GLU A 230 8.75 -16.13 12.78
C GLU A 230 9.34 -15.17 11.73
N TYR A 231 10.63 -14.84 11.83
CA TYR A 231 11.32 -14.03 10.83
C TYR A 231 11.23 -14.63 9.42
N MET A 232 11.48 -15.93 9.28
CA MET A 232 11.41 -16.59 7.98
C MET A 232 10.02 -16.50 7.37
N VAL A 233 8.97 -16.78 8.16
CA VAL A 233 7.58 -16.69 7.69
C VAL A 233 7.23 -15.27 7.25
N ILE A 234 7.71 -14.24 7.95
CA ILE A 234 7.48 -12.84 7.56
C ILE A 234 8.09 -12.55 6.19
N MET A 235 9.34 -12.94 5.98
CA MET A 235 10.04 -12.73 4.71
C MET A 235 9.38 -13.50 3.57
N ASP A 236 9.05 -14.77 3.81
CA ASP A 236 8.41 -15.64 2.83
C ASP A 236 6.99 -15.16 2.50
N CYS A 237 6.21 -14.70 3.48
CA CYS A 237 4.90 -14.11 3.24
C CYS A 237 5.00 -12.85 2.39
N ALA A 238 5.94 -11.95 2.72
CA ALA A 238 6.13 -10.71 1.97
C ALA A 238 6.51 -10.98 0.50
N SER A 239 7.39 -11.96 0.22
CA SER A 239 7.75 -12.28 -1.16
C SER A 239 6.68 -13.09 -1.89
N SER A 240 6.19 -14.17 -1.29
CA SER A 240 5.34 -15.16 -1.96
C SER A 240 3.96 -14.60 -2.28
N ASN A 241 3.34 -13.88 -1.35
CA ASN A 241 2.01 -13.30 -1.55
C ASN A 241 2.01 -12.24 -2.67
N ILE A 242 3.03 -11.36 -2.67
CA ILE A 242 3.19 -10.33 -3.71
C ILE A 242 3.50 -10.96 -5.08
N SER A 243 4.19 -12.12 -5.09
CA SER A 243 4.54 -12.83 -6.31
C SER A 243 3.51 -13.86 -6.78
N GLU A 244 2.43 -14.09 -6.03
CA GLU A 244 1.41 -15.07 -6.37
C GLU A 244 0.76 -14.72 -7.71
N GLU A 245 0.74 -15.68 -8.64
CA GLU A 245 0.23 -15.45 -9.99
C GLU A 245 -1.28 -15.25 -9.99
N ALA A 246 -1.74 -14.15 -10.58
CA ALA A 246 -3.15 -13.83 -10.69
C ALA A 246 -3.86 -14.58 -11.81
N ASN A 247 -5.05 -15.09 -11.52
CA ASN A 247 -5.97 -15.67 -12.49
C ASN A 247 -6.85 -14.56 -13.07
N LEU A 248 -6.28 -13.76 -13.98
CA LEU A 248 -6.97 -12.61 -14.54
C LEU A 248 -8.28 -13.00 -15.23
N PRO A 249 -9.35 -12.20 -15.06
CA PRO A 249 -10.60 -12.44 -15.75
C PRO A 249 -10.39 -12.38 -17.27
N PRO A 250 -11.15 -13.16 -18.06
CA PRO A 250 -11.12 -13.05 -19.50
C PRO A 250 -11.48 -11.64 -19.94
N ASN A 251 -10.83 -11.16 -21.01
CA ASN A 251 -11.09 -9.83 -21.53
C ASN A 251 -12.55 -9.76 -22.04
N VAL A 252 -13.40 -9.03 -21.32
CA VAL A 252 -14.84 -8.90 -21.62
C VAL A 252 -15.09 -8.32 -23.03
N ARG A 253 -14.04 -7.73 -23.66
CA ARG A 253 -14.10 -7.07 -24.96
C ARG A 253 -13.45 -7.86 -26.10
N GLU A 254 -12.85 -9.01 -25.84
CA GLU A 254 -12.37 -9.88 -26.93
C GLU A 254 -13.56 -10.56 -27.61
N VAL A 255 -13.99 -9.98 -28.73
CA VAL A 255 -14.84 -10.70 -29.68
C VAL A 255 -14.04 -11.89 -30.18
N PRO A 256 -14.55 -13.14 -30.12
CA PRO A 256 -13.81 -14.29 -30.62
C PRO A 256 -13.64 -14.14 -32.13
N GLU A 257 -12.43 -13.79 -32.57
CA GLU A 257 -12.03 -13.88 -33.97
C GLU A 257 -12.08 -15.36 -34.38
N ARG A 258 -13.21 -15.78 -34.95
CA ARG A 258 -13.24 -16.94 -35.81
C ARG A 258 -12.40 -16.61 -37.04
N THR A 259 -11.11 -16.93 -37.05
CA THR A 259 -10.43 -17.68 -38.13
C THR A 259 -8.90 -17.79 -37.96
N SER A 260 -8.40 -18.94 -38.43
CA SER A 260 -7.01 -19.29 -38.78
C SER A 260 -5.99 -19.60 -37.67
N ARG A 261 -5.76 -20.90 -37.52
CA ARG A 261 -4.55 -21.52 -36.97
C ARG A 261 -3.29 -20.99 -37.68
N ILE A 262 -2.37 -20.38 -36.94
CA ILE A 262 -0.93 -20.56 -37.16
C ILE A 262 -0.27 -20.70 -35.79
N GLN A 263 0.40 -21.83 -35.59
CA GLN A 263 1.28 -22.09 -34.45
C GLN A 263 2.44 -21.09 -34.46
N GLN A 264 2.62 -20.33 -33.38
CA GLN A 264 3.95 -19.95 -32.92
C GLN A 264 4.05 -20.13 -31.40
N VAL A 265 4.97 -21.02 -31.07
CA VAL A 265 5.47 -21.32 -29.72
C VAL A 265 6.31 -20.13 -29.26
N GLY A 266 5.94 -19.50 -28.16
CA GLY A 266 6.71 -18.40 -27.58
C GLY A 266 6.08 -17.81 -26.33
N LYS A 267 6.48 -18.36 -25.17
CA LYS A 267 6.50 -17.80 -23.80
C LYS A 267 5.46 -16.71 -23.44
N PRO A 268 4.56 -16.96 -22.46
CA PRO A 268 3.83 -15.87 -21.82
C PRO A 268 4.77 -15.16 -20.84
N ILE A 269 5.24 -13.96 -21.19
CA ILE A 269 5.68 -12.97 -20.20
C ILE A 269 4.55 -11.95 -20.13
N ALA A 270 3.49 -12.33 -19.41
CA ALA A 270 2.54 -11.39 -18.85
C ALA A 270 2.82 -11.31 -17.35
N GLN A 271 4.03 -10.86 -16.99
CA GLN A 271 4.18 -10.24 -15.68
C GLN A 271 3.36 -8.96 -15.74
N VAL A 272 2.16 -9.04 -15.16
CA VAL A 272 1.21 -7.95 -15.02
C VAL A 272 1.89 -6.86 -14.21
N LYS A 273 2.54 -5.92 -14.91
CA LYS A 273 2.89 -4.61 -14.37
C LYS A 273 1.58 -3.86 -14.17
N LEU A 274 0.86 -4.19 -13.09
CA LEU A 274 -0.41 -3.55 -12.72
C LEU A 274 -0.23 -2.05 -12.40
N ASN A 275 1.01 -1.59 -12.22
CA ASN A 275 1.36 -0.19 -12.08
C ASN A 275 1.61 0.51 -13.44
N GLN A 276 1.47 -0.19 -14.57
CA GLN A 276 1.65 0.35 -15.91
C GLN A 276 0.37 0.39 -16.75
N SER A 277 -0.76 -0.14 -16.29
CA SER A 277 -2.02 -0.08 -17.05
C SER A 277 -2.78 1.25 -16.91
N ILE A 278 -2.28 2.22 -16.13
CA ILE A 278 -2.74 3.63 -16.20
C ILE A 278 -1.88 4.42 -17.20
N ALA A 279 -0.64 3.99 -17.47
CA ALA A 279 0.15 4.48 -18.58
C ALA A 279 -0.27 3.72 -19.84
N THR A 280 -1.36 4.17 -20.47
CA THR A 280 -1.72 3.79 -21.83
C THR A 280 -0.49 3.62 -22.71
N HIS A 281 -0.52 2.64 -23.61
CA HIS A 281 0.44 2.45 -24.72
C HIS A 281 0.78 3.73 -25.53
N GLU A 282 0.09 4.85 -25.27
CA GLU A 282 0.32 6.19 -25.81
C GLU A 282 1.41 7.03 -25.08
N ASP A 283 1.81 6.68 -23.86
CA ASP A 283 2.90 7.41 -23.15
C ASP A 283 4.27 7.18 -23.81
N GLN A 284 4.40 6.13 -24.61
CA GLN A 284 5.61 5.82 -25.36
C GLN A 284 5.75 6.67 -26.63
N GLU A 285 4.65 7.20 -27.18
CA GLU A 285 4.66 8.10 -28.35
C GLU A 285 4.65 9.59 -27.96
N ARG A 286 4.20 9.97 -26.75
CA ARG A 286 4.20 11.37 -26.28
C ARG A 286 5.56 11.88 -25.77
N SER A 287 6.61 11.07 -25.85
CA SER A 287 7.98 11.44 -25.47
C SER A 287 8.69 12.27 -26.55
N GLU A 288 8.08 13.36 -27.01
CA GLU A 288 8.83 14.38 -27.76
C GLU A 288 9.71 15.25 -26.82
N ASN A 289 9.66 15.03 -25.49
CA ASN A 289 10.44 15.79 -24.50
C ASN A 289 11.32 14.98 -23.51
N GLY A 290 11.47 13.66 -23.67
CA GLY A 290 12.60 12.89 -23.09
C GLY A 290 12.86 12.91 -21.57
N LEU A 291 11.99 13.48 -20.73
CA LEU A 291 12.20 13.56 -19.29
C LEU A 291 11.49 12.39 -18.57
N SER A 292 12.26 11.61 -17.80
CA SER A 292 11.71 10.56 -16.94
C SER A 292 10.83 11.18 -15.84
N ARG A 293 9.57 10.73 -15.75
CA ARG A 293 8.63 11.20 -14.73
C ARG A 293 8.78 10.34 -13.48
N THR A 294 8.72 10.93 -12.29
CA THR A 294 8.58 10.16 -11.05
C THR A 294 7.14 9.65 -10.93
N LEU A 295 6.95 8.33 -10.78
CA LEU A 295 5.63 7.73 -10.55
C LEU A 295 5.36 7.61 -9.04
N VAL A 296 6.22 6.90 -8.33
CA VAL A 296 6.10 6.68 -6.88
C VAL A 296 7.29 7.27 -6.17
N LEU A 297 7.03 8.01 -5.10
CA LEU A 297 8.03 8.43 -4.13
C LEU A 297 7.60 7.98 -2.74
N ALA A 298 8.33 7.07 -2.10
CA ALA A 298 8.05 6.62 -0.74
C ALA A 298 9.18 7.02 0.19
N THR A 299 8.87 7.67 1.31
CA THR A 299 9.81 8.02 2.37
C THR A 299 9.40 7.30 3.65
N ILE A 300 10.35 6.70 4.34
CA ILE A 300 10.14 6.02 5.62
C ILE A 300 11.15 6.60 6.62
N LYS A 301 10.65 7.13 7.72
CA LYS A 301 11.44 7.69 8.82
C LYS A 301 11.12 6.95 10.10
N ILE A 302 12.13 6.27 10.67
CA ILE A 302 12.03 5.61 11.96
C ILE A 302 12.99 6.29 12.93
N GLN A 303 12.44 6.96 13.94
CA GLN A 303 13.25 7.70 14.91
C GLN A 303 14.01 6.73 15.81
N ASN A 304 13.34 5.75 16.42
CA ASN A 304 13.98 4.71 17.21
C ASN A 304 13.35 3.34 16.88
N ALA A 305 14.15 2.30 16.66
CA ALA A 305 13.64 0.94 16.75
C ALA A 305 14.62 -0.02 17.43
N SER A 306 14.07 -1.04 18.05
CA SER A 306 14.79 -2.13 18.71
C SER A 306 14.17 -3.44 18.26
N MET A 307 14.98 -4.37 17.78
CA MET A 307 14.55 -5.68 17.34
C MET A 307 15.35 -6.74 18.07
N GLU A 308 14.67 -7.65 18.77
CA GLU A 308 15.29 -8.79 19.44
C GLU A 308 14.97 -10.07 18.70
N LEU A 309 16.00 -10.85 18.44
CA LEU A 309 15.92 -12.13 17.73
C LEU A 309 16.20 -13.27 18.70
N TYR A 310 15.34 -14.30 18.66
CA TYR A 310 15.45 -15.51 19.45
C TYR A 310 15.54 -16.75 18.57
N ASN A 311 16.06 -17.84 19.14
CA ASN A 311 16.08 -19.15 18.50
C ASN A 311 14.82 -19.95 18.86
N GLY A 312 14.24 -20.61 17.86
CA GLY A 312 13.10 -21.51 18.02
C GLY A 312 11.76 -20.77 18.17
N ILE A 313 10.66 -21.44 17.81
CA ILE A 313 9.29 -20.88 17.82
C ILE A 313 8.93 -20.35 19.21
N ASP A 314 9.38 -21.06 20.25
CA ASP A 314 9.08 -20.68 21.64
C ASP A 314 9.98 -19.60 22.22
N ARG A 315 10.91 -19.05 21.43
CA ARG A 315 11.91 -18.06 21.86
C ARG A 315 12.81 -18.63 22.97
N GLU A 316 13.34 -19.83 22.74
CA GLU A 316 14.06 -20.64 23.74
C GLU A 316 15.34 -19.99 24.24
N SER A 317 16.07 -19.29 23.35
CA SER A 317 17.30 -18.60 23.69
C SER A 317 17.48 -17.33 22.86
N PRO A 318 17.99 -16.24 23.45
CA PRO A 318 18.24 -15.00 22.72
C PRO A 318 19.44 -15.15 21.80
N LEU A 319 19.35 -14.56 20.60
CA LEU A 319 20.40 -14.56 19.59
C LEU A 319 21.07 -13.19 19.51
N ALA A 320 20.30 -12.16 19.18
CA ALA A 320 20.85 -10.82 18.98
C ALA A 320 19.81 -9.73 19.24
N ARG A 321 20.28 -8.52 19.52
CA ARG A 321 19.47 -7.30 19.50
C ARG A 321 20.05 -6.31 18.51
N MET A 322 19.18 -5.71 17.71
CA MET A 322 19.49 -4.63 16.79
C MET A 322 18.75 -3.37 17.23
N ASP A 323 19.49 -2.33 17.58
CA ASP A 323 18.98 -1.00 17.88
C ASP A 323 19.33 -0.06 16.71
N LEU A 324 18.34 0.69 16.22
CA LEU A 324 18.53 1.72 15.20
C LEU A 324 17.95 3.06 15.67
N GLN A 325 18.63 4.15 15.30
CA GLN A 325 18.16 5.50 15.58
C GLN A 325 18.34 6.40 14.36
N GLY A 326 17.24 7.04 13.96
CA GLY A 326 17.18 8.00 12.86
C GLY A 326 17.24 7.35 11.48
N LEU A 327 16.74 6.12 11.31
CA LEU A 327 16.66 5.48 10.00
C LEU A 327 15.77 6.33 9.09
N TRP A 328 16.29 6.64 7.92
CA TRP A 328 15.56 7.31 6.86
C TRP A 328 15.80 6.57 5.55
N VAL A 329 14.72 6.19 4.87
CA VAL A 329 14.74 5.51 3.58
C VAL A 329 13.89 6.33 2.61
N ALA A 330 14.40 6.58 1.41
CA ALA A 330 13.63 7.13 0.31
C ALA A 330 13.74 6.21 -0.90
N TYR A 331 12.59 5.82 -1.44
CA TYR A 331 12.42 5.01 -2.63
C TYR A 331 11.75 5.86 -3.70
N ARG A 332 12.33 5.87 -4.90
CA ARG A 332 11.76 6.55 -6.07
C ARG A 332 11.68 5.57 -7.23
N THR A 333 10.56 5.55 -7.92
CA THR A 333 10.44 4.85 -9.21
C THR A 333 9.96 5.80 -10.31
N THR A 334 10.46 5.60 -11.53
CA THR A 334 10.15 6.48 -12.67
C THR A 334 9.32 5.78 -13.74
N SER A 335 8.78 6.55 -14.69
CA SER A 335 8.01 6.06 -15.83
C SER A 335 8.80 5.12 -16.74
N ILE A 336 10.14 5.24 -16.73
CA ILE A 336 11.06 4.36 -17.47
C ILE A 336 11.56 3.19 -16.61
N SER A 337 10.91 2.91 -15.47
CA SER A 337 11.24 1.81 -14.54
C SER A 337 12.62 1.92 -13.88
N GLU A 338 13.21 3.12 -13.81
CA GLU A 338 14.37 3.36 -12.96
C GLU A 338 13.95 3.37 -11.50
N ILE A 339 14.79 2.81 -10.63
CA ILE A 339 14.58 2.75 -9.19
C ILE A 339 15.77 3.40 -8.50
N ASP A 340 15.50 4.39 -7.66
CA ASP A 340 16.48 4.96 -6.74
C ASP A 340 16.12 4.60 -5.31
N LEU A 341 17.13 4.17 -4.56
CA LEU A 341 17.02 3.88 -3.14
C LEU A 341 18.09 4.67 -2.38
N TYR A 342 17.64 5.55 -1.49
CA TYR A 342 18.49 6.30 -0.59
C TYR A 342 18.24 5.80 0.84
N VAL A 343 19.32 5.50 1.57
CA VAL A 343 19.23 5.04 2.96
C VAL A 343 20.22 5.83 3.80
N THR A 344 19.74 6.38 4.91
CA THR A 344 20.57 6.98 5.96
C THR A 344 20.28 6.25 7.26
N LEU A 345 21.34 5.76 7.90
CA LEU A 345 21.28 5.07 9.17
C LEU A 345 22.35 5.65 10.11
N PRO A 346 22.03 6.76 10.81
CA PRO A 346 23.01 7.50 11.61
C PRO A 346 23.59 6.67 12.75
N LYS A 347 22.75 5.85 13.38
CA LYS A 347 23.17 4.95 14.45
C LYS A 347 22.56 3.59 14.28
N LEU A 348 23.44 2.59 14.37
CA LEU A 348 23.11 1.18 14.35
C LEU A 348 23.97 0.49 15.40
N THR A 349 23.33 -0.25 16.30
CA THR A 349 24.00 -1.10 17.27
C THR A 349 23.47 -2.52 17.13
N VAL A 350 24.37 -3.49 17.02
CA VAL A 350 24.03 -4.91 17.00
C VAL A 350 24.77 -5.58 18.15
N MET A 351 24.03 -6.25 19.01
CA MET A 351 24.56 -6.99 20.15
C MET A 351 24.26 -8.47 20.04
N ASP A 352 25.25 -9.28 20.35
CA ASP A 352 25.11 -10.71 20.59
C ASP A 352 24.58 -10.94 22.00
N LEU A 353 23.42 -11.58 22.09
CA LEU A 353 22.75 -11.87 23.34
C LEU A 353 22.92 -13.32 23.78
N ARG A 354 23.67 -14.15 23.02
CA ARG A 354 23.86 -15.55 23.36
C ARG A 354 24.53 -15.70 24.73
N PRO A 355 24.03 -16.57 25.62
CA PRO A 355 24.58 -16.72 26.98
C PRO A 355 26.06 -17.09 27.03
N SER A 356 26.57 -17.78 26.01
CA SER A 356 27.97 -18.19 25.89
C SER A 356 28.92 -17.06 25.48
N THR A 357 28.39 -15.92 25.01
CA THR A 357 29.20 -14.79 24.56
C THR A 357 29.68 -13.96 25.74
N LYS A 358 31.01 -13.82 25.86
CA LYS A 358 31.66 -13.02 26.90
C LYS A 358 31.19 -11.55 26.80
N PRO A 359 30.96 -10.84 27.93
CA PRO A 359 30.45 -9.46 27.91
C PRO A 359 31.23 -8.52 26.98
N GLU A 360 32.56 -8.61 27.00
CA GLU A 360 33.48 -7.82 26.17
C GLU A 360 33.40 -8.13 24.66
N MET A 361 32.72 -9.23 24.27
CA MET A 361 32.52 -9.66 22.89
C MET A 361 31.07 -9.47 22.40
N ARG A 362 30.18 -8.90 23.24
CA ARG A 362 28.76 -8.78 22.88
C ARG A 362 28.48 -7.73 21.83
N LEU A 363 29.24 -6.64 21.79
CA LEU A 363 29.04 -5.62 20.77
C LEU A 363 29.58 -6.11 19.42
N MET A 364 28.69 -6.42 18.48
CA MET A 364 29.05 -6.88 17.13
C MET A 364 29.22 -5.72 16.15
N LEU A 365 28.38 -4.69 16.27
CA LEU A 365 28.40 -3.50 15.41
C LEU A 365 27.94 -2.29 16.21
N GLY A 366 28.54 -1.12 15.97
CA GLY A 366 28.16 0.15 16.57
C GLY A 366 29.24 0.77 17.45
N SER A 367 28.94 1.93 18.04
CA SER A 367 29.84 2.64 18.94
C SER A 367 29.65 2.17 20.39
N MET A 368 30.75 1.95 21.13
CA MET A 368 30.69 1.63 22.57
C MET A 368 29.94 2.70 23.38
N ALA A 369 30.07 3.98 23.01
CA ALA A 369 29.38 5.08 23.69
C ALA A 369 27.84 5.03 23.54
N ASP A 370 27.34 4.38 22.48
CA ASP A 370 25.91 4.16 22.27
C ASP A 370 25.44 2.84 22.93
N ALA A 371 26.34 1.88 23.14
CA ALA A 371 26.05 0.61 23.82
C ALA A 371 25.93 0.73 25.35
N GLU A 372 26.68 1.65 25.98
CA GLU A 372 26.69 1.84 27.44
C GLU A 372 25.55 2.74 27.97
N ARG A 373 24.78 3.40 27.09
CA ARG A 373 23.77 4.41 27.46
C ARG A 373 22.36 3.88 27.74
N LYS A 374 22.16 2.56 27.82
CA LYS A 374 20.83 1.95 28.06
C LYS A 374 20.84 0.99 29.23
#